data_AF-A0A4P7QHP0-F1
#
_entry.id   AF-A0A4P7QHP0-F1
#
_cell.length_a   1.000
_cell.length_b   1.000
_cell.length_c   1.000
_cell.angle_alpha   90.00
_cell.angle_beta   90.00
_cell.angle_gamma   90.00
#
_symmetry.space_group_name_H-M   'P 1'
#
loop_
_entity.id
_entity.type
_entity.pdbx_description
1 polymer ?
#
loop_
_entity_poly.entity_id
_entity_poly.type
_entity_poly.pdbx_seq_one_letter_code
_entity_poly.pdbx_strand_id
1 'polypeptide(L)'
;MLIGNDANGARVNQCISIMSKMLPMSPHKLHRTAACIEMVTWSLIIIGMILKYSNTTEALMPIFGGIHGFGFLCFVAMTILVWANDRWPAWLGIAGLAVSAIPFAALPFAMWVGKKGFLGRRWRFGNGDDAQPETFTDRALATVVRKPARSAAVCLAIIIVVFAVLLYLGPPVDVESVIRS
;
A
#
# COMPACT_ATOMS: atom_id res chain seq x y z
N MET A 1 10.20 43.27 29.11
CA MET A 1 10.37 41.81 29.28
C MET A 1 9.48 41.13 28.24
N LEU A 2 9.98 40.94 27.01
CA LEU A 2 9.23 40.35 25.87
C LEU A 2 10.17 39.42 25.07
N ILE A 3 10.61 38.32 25.66
CA ILE A 3 11.37 37.28 24.96
C ILE A 3 10.73 35.95 25.38
N GLY A 4 10.08 35.25 24.45
CA GLY A 4 9.50 33.94 24.77
C GLY A 4 8.51 33.32 23.77
N ASN A 5 7.97 34.06 22.80
CA ASN A 5 6.93 33.52 21.91
C ASN A 5 7.41 33.24 20.46
N ASP A 6 8.53 33.82 20.07
CA ASP A 6 9.16 33.73 18.76
C ASP A 6 9.96 32.43 18.57
N ALA A 7 10.71 32.01 19.60
CA ALA A 7 11.51 30.78 19.55
C ALA A 7 10.65 29.51 19.47
N ASN A 8 9.48 29.49 20.13
CA ASN A 8 8.55 28.36 20.04
C ASN A 8 7.85 28.30 18.68
N GLY A 9 7.45 29.46 18.12
CA GLY A 9 6.90 29.53 16.77
C GLY A 9 7.88 29.07 15.69
N ALA A 10 9.15 29.47 15.81
CA ALA A 10 10.21 29.03 14.90
C ALA A 10 10.47 27.52 14.99
N ARG A 11 10.49 26.95 16.20
CA ARG A 11 10.67 25.49 16.42
C ARG A 11 9.49 24.66 15.93
N VAL A 12 8.26 25.14 16.12
CA VAL A 12 7.04 24.47 15.61
C VAL A 12 7.02 24.52 14.09
N ASN A 13 7.32 25.67 13.47
CA ASN A 13 7.42 25.79 12.02
C ASN A 13 8.57 24.95 11.45
N GLN A 14 9.68 24.81 12.19
CA GLN A 14 10.79 23.94 11.82
C GLN A 14 10.43 22.45 11.99
N CYS A 15 9.69 22.05 13.02
CA CYS A 15 9.16 20.68 13.16
C CYS A 15 8.14 20.35 12.08
N ILE A 16 7.24 21.27 11.75
CA ILE A 16 6.26 21.13 10.66
C ILE A 16 6.99 21.07 9.31
N SER A 17 8.03 21.88 9.11
CA SER A 17 8.89 21.85 7.90
C SER A 17 9.72 20.56 7.80
N ILE A 18 10.23 20.05 8.92
CA ILE A 18 10.94 18.76 8.98
C ILE A 18 9.97 17.60 8.76
N MET A 19 8.77 17.59 9.38
CA MET A 19 7.71 16.59 9.11
C MET A 19 7.22 16.67 7.66
N SER A 20 7.06 17.88 7.10
CA SER A 20 6.70 18.10 5.70
C SER A 20 7.81 17.72 4.73
N LYS A 21 9.09 17.83 5.12
CA LYS A 21 10.25 17.32 4.35
C LYS A 21 10.41 15.81 4.51
N MET A 22 9.96 15.23 5.63
CA MET A 22 9.94 13.78 5.88
C MET A 22 8.80 13.05 5.15
N LEU A 23 7.80 13.78 4.66
CA LEU A 23 6.75 13.28 3.77
C LEU A 23 6.90 13.91 2.38
N PRO A 24 7.80 13.34 1.55
CA PRO A 24 7.27 12.55 0.47
C PRO A 24 7.98 11.20 0.41
N MET A 25 7.28 10.13 0.80
CA MET A 25 7.76 8.79 0.46
C MET A 25 7.85 8.73 -1.05
N SER A 26 9.05 8.45 -1.58
CA SER A 26 9.19 8.20 -3.02
C SER A 26 8.36 6.96 -3.39
N PRO A 27 7.85 6.85 -4.62
CA PRO A 27 7.12 5.67 -5.11
C PRO A 27 7.88 4.37 -4.77
N HIS A 28 9.20 4.41 -4.91
CA HIS A 28 10.11 3.32 -4.57
C HIS A 28 10.09 2.91 -3.09
N LYS A 29 10.10 3.86 -2.15
CA LYS A 29 10.04 3.55 -0.71
C LYS A 29 8.68 3.00 -0.31
N LEU A 30 7.61 3.59 -0.84
CA LEU A 30 6.23 3.18 -0.56
C LEU A 30 5.96 1.74 -1.03
N HIS A 31 6.32 1.42 -2.28
CA HIS A 31 6.14 0.08 -2.84
C HIS A 31 6.97 -0.97 -2.07
N ARG A 32 8.21 -0.64 -1.68
CA ARG A 32 9.06 -1.53 -0.89
C ARG A 32 8.56 -1.76 0.54
N THR A 33 8.04 -0.71 1.20
CA THR A 33 7.42 -0.85 2.53
C THR A 33 6.19 -1.74 2.45
N ALA A 34 5.32 -1.54 1.44
CA ALA A 34 4.14 -2.38 1.24
C ALA A 34 4.53 -3.86 1.01
N ALA A 35 5.53 -4.12 0.15
CA ALA A 35 6.03 -5.48 -0.07
C ALA A 35 6.63 -6.13 1.18
N CYS A 36 7.29 -5.35 2.05
CA CYS A 36 7.82 -5.83 3.32
C CYS A 36 6.69 -6.20 4.31
N ILE A 37 5.66 -5.35 4.40
CA ILE A 37 4.47 -5.64 5.21
C ILE A 37 3.82 -6.92 4.72
N GLU A 38 3.64 -7.08 3.42
CA GLU A 38 3.05 -8.28 2.83
C GLU A 38 3.83 -9.55 3.21
N MET A 39 5.17 -9.52 3.12
CA MET A 39 6.04 -10.61 3.58
C MET A 39 5.84 -10.96 5.06
N VAL A 40 5.72 -9.95 5.93
CA VAL A 40 5.44 -10.18 7.36
C VAL A 40 4.06 -10.82 7.54
N THR A 41 3.04 -10.35 6.80
CA THR A 41 1.69 -10.91 6.91
C THR A 41 1.58 -12.33 6.37
N TRP A 42 2.32 -12.69 5.31
CA TRP A 42 2.45 -14.07 4.83
C TRP A 42 3.05 -14.98 5.91
N SER A 43 4.10 -14.52 6.60
CA SER A 43 4.69 -15.25 7.73
C SER A 43 3.67 -15.48 8.84
N LEU A 44 2.83 -14.48 9.16
CA LEU A 44 1.76 -14.63 10.16
C LEU A 44 0.73 -15.68 9.73
N ILE A 45 0.28 -15.68 8.47
CA ILE A 45 -0.63 -16.72 7.97
C ILE A 45 0.00 -18.10 8.10
N ILE A 46 1.26 -18.27 7.69
CA ILE A 46 1.95 -19.57 7.76
C ILE A 46 2.05 -20.04 9.22
N ILE A 47 2.40 -19.15 10.15
CA ILE A 47 2.41 -19.45 11.59
C ILE A 47 1.00 -19.86 12.05
N GLY A 48 -0.03 -19.12 11.65
CA GLY A 48 -1.43 -19.46 11.95
C GLY A 48 -1.81 -20.84 11.41
N MET A 49 -1.38 -21.19 10.20
CA MET A 49 -1.63 -22.49 9.59
C MET A 49 -0.94 -23.59 10.38
N ILE A 50 0.34 -23.41 10.72
CA ILE A 50 1.09 -24.38 11.53
C ILE A 50 0.36 -24.60 12.87
N LEU A 51 -0.02 -23.54 13.58
CA LEU A 51 -0.70 -23.64 14.88
C LEU A 51 -2.10 -24.28 14.80
N LYS A 52 -2.83 -24.00 13.72
CA LYS A 52 -4.13 -24.62 13.45
C LYS A 52 -3.97 -26.12 13.20
N TYR A 53 -3.10 -26.49 12.26
CA TYR A 53 -2.90 -27.88 11.85
C TYR A 53 -2.08 -28.71 12.86
N SER A 54 -1.41 -28.07 13.83
CA SER A 54 -0.81 -28.75 14.99
C SER A 54 -1.79 -28.96 16.16
N ASN A 55 -3.08 -28.61 15.99
CA ASN A 55 -4.10 -28.62 17.04
C ASN A 55 -3.75 -27.75 18.26
N THR A 56 -2.90 -26.74 18.10
CA THR A 56 -2.51 -25.85 19.20
C THR A 56 -3.55 -24.75 19.43
N THR A 57 -3.96 -24.06 18.36
CA THR A 57 -5.04 -23.06 18.42
C THR A 57 -5.53 -22.68 17.03
N GLU A 58 -6.83 -22.51 16.87
CA GLU A 58 -7.43 -21.98 15.64
C GLU A 58 -7.76 -20.48 15.73
N ALA A 59 -7.73 -19.92 16.94
CA ALA A 59 -8.21 -18.56 17.21
C ALA A 59 -7.37 -17.47 16.53
N LEU A 60 -6.11 -17.78 16.17
CA LEU A 60 -5.22 -16.83 15.49
C LEU A 60 -5.47 -16.74 13.98
N MET A 61 -6.07 -17.77 13.37
CA MET A 61 -6.26 -17.82 11.92
C MET A 61 -7.12 -16.66 11.40
N PRO A 62 -8.28 -16.33 12.00
CA PRO A 62 -9.08 -15.19 11.55
C PRO A 62 -8.35 -13.85 11.71
N ILE A 63 -7.54 -13.70 12.76
CA ILE A 63 -6.79 -12.47 13.04
C ILE A 63 -5.67 -12.28 12.02
N PHE A 64 -4.84 -13.31 11.81
CA PHE A 64 -3.75 -13.27 10.83
C PHE A 64 -4.27 -13.18 9.39
N GLY A 65 -5.34 -13.90 9.07
CA GLY A 65 -6.04 -13.79 7.80
C GLY A 65 -6.57 -12.38 7.54
N GLY A 66 -7.19 -11.75 8.55
CA GLY A 66 -7.67 -10.37 8.45
C GLY A 66 -6.54 -9.36 8.24
N ILE A 67 -5.46 -9.47 9.03
CA ILE A 67 -4.27 -8.61 8.88
C ILE A 67 -3.67 -8.73 7.48
N HIS A 68 -3.53 -9.97 6.97
CA HIS A 68 -2.99 -10.21 5.64
C HIS A 68 -3.91 -9.69 4.54
N GLY A 69 -5.22 -9.99 4.60
CA GLY A 69 -6.18 -9.53 3.58
C GLY A 69 -6.22 -8.01 3.47
N PHE A 70 -6.15 -7.30 4.60
CA PHE A 70 -6.06 -5.85 4.59
C PHE A 70 -4.73 -5.34 3.99
N GLY A 71 -3.60 -5.94 4.36
CA GLY A 71 -2.29 -5.62 3.82
C GLY A 71 -2.20 -5.88 2.30
N PHE A 72 -2.77 -6.98 1.83
CA PHE A 72 -2.89 -7.34 0.41
C PHE A 72 -3.63 -6.25 -0.39
N LEU A 73 -4.79 -5.79 0.09
CA LEU A 73 -5.55 -4.72 -0.56
C LEU A 73 -4.75 -3.41 -0.62
N CYS A 74 -4.00 -3.10 0.44
CA CYS A 74 -3.10 -1.94 0.45
C CYS A 74 -2.00 -2.08 -0.61
N PHE A 75 -1.39 -3.26 -0.73
CA PHE A 75 -0.36 -3.52 -1.74
C PHE A 75 -0.93 -3.34 -3.16
N VAL A 76 -2.06 -3.98 -3.47
CA VAL A 76 -2.75 -3.85 -4.76
C VAL A 76 -3.01 -2.38 -5.11
N ALA A 77 -3.56 -1.60 -4.17
CA ALA A 77 -3.82 -0.18 -4.38
C ALA A 77 -2.54 0.61 -4.67
N MET A 78 -1.45 0.32 -3.95
CA MET A 78 -0.15 0.95 -4.16
C MET A 78 0.47 0.57 -5.51
N THR A 79 0.38 -0.68 -5.92
CA THR A 79 0.86 -1.15 -7.23
C THR A 79 0.12 -0.46 -8.37
N ILE A 80 -1.22 -0.33 -8.28
CA ILE A 80 -2.02 0.40 -9.29
C ILE A 80 -1.61 1.87 -9.35
N LEU A 81 -1.42 2.51 -8.20
CA LEU A 81 -1.02 3.91 -8.11
C LEU A 81 0.37 4.14 -8.72
N VAL A 82 1.33 3.26 -8.43
CA VAL A 82 2.68 3.30 -9.02
C VAL A 82 2.63 3.02 -10.52
N TRP A 83 1.84 2.03 -10.94
CA TRP A 83 1.63 1.72 -12.35
C TRP A 83 1.09 2.93 -13.11
N ALA A 84 0.11 3.65 -12.55
CA ALA A 84 -0.40 4.89 -13.13
C ALA A 84 0.65 6.02 -13.13
N ASN A 85 1.46 6.15 -12.08
CA ASN A 85 2.51 7.18 -11.96
C ASN A 85 3.61 7.01 -13.00
N ASP A 86 4.22 5.83 -13.01
CA ASP A 86 5.40 5.50 -13.80
C ASP A 86 5.03 4.92 -15.19
N ARG A 87 3.73 4.88 -15.52
CA ARG A 87 3.16 4.39 -16.79
C ARG A 87 3.75 3.05 -17.23
N TRP A 88 3.77 2.09 -16.31
CA TRP A 88 4.29 0.76 -16.63
C TRP A 88 3.53 0.13 -17.80
N PRO A 89 4.22 -0.67 -18.62
CA PRO A 89 3.53 -1.49 -19.62
C PRO A 89 2.56 -2.46 -18.91
N ALA A 90 1.44 -2.76 -19.56
CA ALA A 90 0.34 -3.46 -18.91
C ALA A 90 0.74 -4.83 -18.30
N TRP A 91 1.64 -5.56 -18.96
CA TRP A 91 2.15 -6.84 -18.46
C TRP A 91 2.87 -6.69 -17.12
N LEU A 92 3.54 -5.57 -16.86
CA LEU A 92 4.30 -5.35 -15.63
C LEU A 92 3.36 -5.00 -14.48
N GLY A 93 2.30 -4.23 -14.75
CA GLY A 93 1.23 -3.99 -13.80
C GLY A 93 0.50 -5.28 -13.40
N ILE A 94 0.13 -6.09 -14.39
CA ILE A 94 -0.51 -7.41 -14.17
C ILE A 94 0.43 -8.34 -13.40
N ALA A 95 1.73 -8.39 -13.74
CA ALA A 95 2.70 -9.18 -13.00
C ALA A 95 2.80 -8.74 -11.53
N GLY A 96 2.80 -7.43 -11.26
CA GLY A 96 2.79 -6.90 -9.89
C GLY A 96 1.55 -7.31 -9.10
N LEU A 97 0.38 -7.31 -9.73
CA LEU A 97 -0.85 -7.81 -9.11
C LEU A 97 -0.80 -9.32 -8.88
N ALA A 98 -0.38 -10.10 -9.87
CA ALA A 98 -0.30 -11.57 -9.76
C ALA A 98 0.65 -11.99 -8.63
N VAL A 99 1.77 -11.28 -8.49
CA VAL A 99 2.78 -11.54 -7.46
C VAL A 99 2.23 -11.36 -6.04
N SER A 100 1.25 -10.47 -5.83
CA SER A 100 0.65 -10.27 -4.50
C SER A 100 -0.14 -11.49 -3.99
N ALA A 101 -0.51 -12.41 -4.88
CA ALA A 101 -1.15 -13.68 -4.50
C ALA A 101 -0.13 -14.79 -4.20
N ILE A 102 1.16 -14.59 -4.50
CA ILE A 102 2.21 -15.60 -4.34
C ILE A 102 3.00 -15.29 -3.06
N PRO A 103 3.09 -16.22 -2.10
CA PRO A 103 3.83 -16.02 -0.87
C PRO A 103 5.25 -15.53 -1.13
N PHE A 104 5.66 -14.49 -0.41
CA PHE A 104 7.00 -13.92 -0.45
C PHE A 104 7.45 -13.34 -1.80
N ALA A 105 6.61 -13.31 -2.84
CA ALA A 105 7.01 -12.87 -4.16
C ALA A 105 6.98 -11.34 -4.33
N ALA A 106 6.20 -10.63 -3.52
CA ALA A 106 6.07 -9.17 -3.57
C ALA A 106 7.38 -8.43 -3.34
N LEU A 107 8.21 -8.90 -2.40
CA LEU A 107 9.49 -8.27 -2.08
C LEU A 107 10.53 -8.45 -3.21
N PRO A 108 10.80 -9.68 -3.73
CA PRO A 108 11.62 -9.88 -4.92
C PRO A 108 11.16 -9.06 -6.13
N PHE A 109 9.85 -9.02 -6.39
CA PHE A 109 9.30 -8.20 -7.48
C PHE A 109 9.59 -6.71 -7.26
N ALA A 110 9.29 -6.17 -6.07
CA ALA A 110 9.57 -4.78 -5.74
C ALA A 110 11.07 -4.43 -5.91
N MET A 111 11.96 -5.32 -5.49
CA MET A 111 13.41 -5.17 -5.66
C MET A 111 13.82 -5.20 -7.13
N TRP A 112 13.27 -6.14 -7.91
CA TRP A 112 13.58 -6.32 -9.32
C TRP A 112 13.13 -5.13 -10.17
N VAL A 113 11.89 -4.67 -9.96
CA VAL A 113 11.35 -3.47 -10.61
C VAL A 113 12.17 -2.23 -10.26
N GLY A 114 12.56 -2.07 -9.00
CA GLY A 114 13.44 -0.99 -8.55
C GLY A 114 14.81 -1.02 -9.22
N LYS A 115 15.42 -2.20 -9.34
CA LYS A 115 16.71 -2.39 -10.02
C LYS A 115 16.63 -2.11 -11.53
N LYS A 116 15.50 -2.41 -12.16
CA LYS A 116 15.26 -2.18 -13.60
C LYS A 116 14.96 -0.72 -13.96
N GLY A 117 14.84 0.17 -12.97
CA GLY A 117 14.61 1.60 -13.19
C GLY A 117 13.16 1.96 -13.53
N PHE A 118 12.22 1.02 -13.35
CA PHE A 118 10.80 1.28 -13.59
C PHE A 118 10.13 2.10 -12.48
N LEU A 119 10.80 2.28 -11.33
CA LEU A 119 10.30 3.10 -10.22
C LEU A 119 10.93 4.49 -10.27
N GLY A 120 10.12 5.52 -10.53
CA GLY A 120 10.56 6.91 -10.49
C GLY A 120 11.11 7.30 -9.11
N ARG A 121 12.24 8.01 -9.06
CA ARG A 121 12.78 8.54 -7.79
C ARG A 121 11.92 9.66 -7.20
N ARG A 122 11.13 10.34 -8.04
CA ARG A 122 10.22 11.44 -7.69
C ARG A 122 8.84 11.22 -8.31
N TRP A 123 7.81 11.71 -7.63
CA TRP A 123 6.45 11.76 -8.17
C TRP A 123 6.39 12.73 -9.36
N ARG A 124 5.67 12.36 -10.42
CA ARG A 124 5.66 13.11 -11.71
C ARG A 124 4.97 14.49 -11.65
N PHE A 125 4.21 14.75 -10.58
CA PHE A 125 3.48 16.00 -10.33
C PHE A 125 3.77 16.57 -8.93
N GLY A 126 5.01 16.38 -8.45
CA GLY A 126 5.45 16.88 -7.15
C GLY A 126 5.46 18.41 -7.07
N ASN A 127 5.57 18.97 -5.87
CA ASN A 127 5.68 20.42 -5.67
C ASN A 127 6.87 20.97 -6.48
N GLY A 128 6.57 21.75 -7.54
CA GLY A 128 7.56 22.40 -8.41
C GLY A 128 7.59 21.95 -9.87
N ASP A 129 6.76 20.99 -10.29
CA ASP A 129 6.67 20.57 -11.70
C ASP A 129 5.48 21.25 -12.42
N ASP A 130 5.76 21.98 -13.51
CA ASP A 130 4.78 22.70 -14.35
C ASP A 130 4.00 21.79 -15.32
N ALA A 131 4.12 20.46 -15.17
CA ALA A 131 3.46 19.50 -16.04
C ALA A 131 1.93 19.56 -15.84
N GLN A 132 1.21 19.98 -16.87
CA GLN A 132 -0.25 19.97 -16.88
C GLN A 132 -0.77 18.54 -17.14
N PRO A 133 -1.70 18.02 -16.33
CA PRO A 133 -2.24 16.68 -16.50
C PRO A 133 -3.19 16.61 -17.71
N GLU A 134 -2.85 15.83 -18.72
CA GLU A 134 -3.66 15.70 -19.95
C GLU A 134 -4.71 14.58 -19.89
N THR A 135 -4.50 13.55 -19.06
CA THR A 135 -5.42 12.40 -18.95
C THR A 135 -6.13 12.32 -17.59
N PHE A 136 -7.21 11.54 -17.52
CA PHE A 136 -7.94 11.30 -16.27
C PHE A 136 -7.05 10.67 -15.18
N THR A 137 -6.17 9.74 -15.56
CA THR A 137 -5.20 9.11 -14.65
C THR A 137 -4.15 10.11 -14.19
N ASP A 138 -3.71 11.02 -15.06
CA ASP A 138 -2.79 12.11 -14.68
C ASP A 138 -3.44 13.11 -13.72
N ARG A 139 -4.74 13.41 -13.88
CA ARG A 139 -5.49 14.26 -12.94
C ARG A 139 -5.67 13.61 -11.58
N ALA A 140 -6.00 12.33 -11.56
CA ALA A 140 -6.08 11.55 -10.33
C ALA A 140 -4.71 11.53 -9.62
N LEU A 141 -3.65 11.22 -10.37
CA LEU A 141 -2.28 11.21 -9.86
C LEU A 141 -1.83 12.59 -9.35
N ALA A 142 -2.10 13.66 -10.09
CA ALA A 142 -1.79 15.02 -9.66
C ALA A 142 -2.52 15.39 -8.37
N THR A 143 -3.77 14.96 -8.20
CA THR A 143 -4.53 15.16 -6.95
C THR A 143 -3.90 14.37 -5.80
N VAL A 144 -3.52 13.12 -6.06
CA VAL A 144 -2.86 12.24 -5.10
C VAL A 144 -1.54 12.82 -4.61
N VAL A 145 -0.71 13.30 -5.53
CA VAL A 145 0.62 13.83 -5.23
C VAL A 145 0.58 15.22 -4.60
N ARG A 146 -0.34 16.10 -5.04
CA ARG A 146 -0.47 17.48 -4.51
C ARG A 146 -1.10 17.51 -3.11
N LYS A 147 -1.91 16.51 -2.75
CA LYS A 147 -2.54 16.39 -1.43
C LYS A 147 -2.35 14.97 -0.88
N PRO A 148 -1.11 14.59 -0.51
CA PRO A 148 -0.76 13.21 -0.16
C PRO A 148 -1.53 12.69 1.05
N ALA A 149 -1.73 13.52 2.08
CA ALA A 149 -2.47 13.12 3.29
C ALA A 149 -3.96 12.86 3.01
N ARG A 150 -4.64 13.74 2.25
CA ARG A 150 -6.07 13.55 1.91
C ARG A 150 -6.26 12.34 1.03
N SER A 151 -5.37 12.13 0.08
CA SER A 151 -5.47 11.03 -0.88
C SER A 151 -5.15 9.68 -0.21
N ALA A 152 -4.16 9.65 0.68
CA ALA A 152 -3.93 8.49 1.53
C ALA A 152 -5.14 8.16 2.41
N ALA A 153 -5.79 9.18 3.01
CA ALA A 153 -6.99 8.98 3.81
C ALA A 153 -8.17 8.45 2.98
N VAL A 154 -8.40 8.98 1.77
CA VAL A 154 -9.45 8.50 0.86
C VAL A 154 -9.15 7.06 0.41
N CYS A 155 -7.93 6.75 -0.02
CA CYS A 155 -7.55 5.38 -0.38
C CYS A 155 -7.73 4.42 0.79
N LEU A 156 -7.31 4.81 1.99
CA LEU A 156 -7.49 4.01 3.21
C LEU A 156 -8.97 3.78 3.51
N ALA A 157 -9.82 4.80 3.40
CA ALA A 157 -11.26 4.67 3.59
C ALA A 157 -11.88 3.69 2.58
N ILE A 158 -11.50 3.79 1.30
CA ILE A 158 -11.94 2.85 0.26
C ILE A 158 -11.51 1.42 0.62
N ILE A 159 -10.24 1.22 1.01
CA ILE A 159 -9.73 -0.10 1.40
C ILE A 159 -10.51 -0.65 2.59
N ILE A 160 -10.78 0.16 3.62
CA ILE A 160 -11.57 -0.26 4.79
C ILE A 160 -12.98 -0.69 4.37
N VAL A 161 -13.65 0.09 3.51
CA VAL A 161 -14.99 -0.25 3.02
C VAL A 161 -14.97 -1.55 2.23
N VAL A 162 -14.04 -1.69 1.28
CA VAL A 162 -13.90 -2.91 0.47
C VAL A 162 -13.59 -4.11 1.36
N PHE A 163 -12.66 -3.97 2.30
CA PHE A 163 -12.29 -5.02 3.24
C PHE A 163 -13.47 -5.44 4.13
N ALA A 164 -14.21 -4.47 4.68
CA ALA A 164 -15.41 -4.76 5.48
C ALA A 164 -16.50 -5.46 4.66
N VAL A 165 -16.71 -5.05 3.40
CA VAL A 165 -17.64 -5.74 2.49
C VAL A 165 -17.18 -7.17 2.21
N LEU A 166 -15.89 -7.39 1.93
CA LEU A 166 -15.35 -8.74 1.72
C LEU A 166 -15.48 -9.63 2.96
N LEU A 167 -15.27 -9.07 4.16
CA LEU A 167 -15.49 -9.79 5.42
C LEU A 167 -16.97 -10.10 5.65
N TYR A 168 -17.88 -9.18 5.29
CA TYR A 168 -19.32 -9.37 5.40
C TYR A 168 -19.84 -10.44 4.44
N LEU A 169 -19.36 -10.44 3.20
CA LEU A 169 -19.75 -11.42 2.18
C LEU A 169 -19.23 -12.84 2.51
N GLY A 170 -18.11 -12.95 3.24
CA GLY A 170 -17.51 -14.24 3.56
C GLY A 170 -16.95 -14.98 2.34
N PRO A 171 -16.49 -16.23 2.50
CA PRO A 171 -15.98 -17.03 1.39
C PRO A 171 -17.10 -17.31 0.37
N PRO A 172 -16.89 -17.05 -0.94
CA PRO A 172 -17.93 -17.21 -1.97
C PRO A 172 -18.20 -18.68 -2.35
N VAL A 173 -17.50 -19.64 -1.75
CA VAL A 173 -17.58 -21.07 -2.09
C VAL A 173 -17.75 -21.93 -0.84
N ASP A 174 -18.95 -22.47 -0.66
CA ASP A 174 -19.15 -23.65 0.18
C ASP A 174 -18.54 -24.84 -0.56
N VAL A 175 -17.30 -25.18 -0.24
CA VAL A 175 -16.59 -26.33 -0.83
C VAL A 175 -17.36 -27.64 -0.63
N GLU A 176 -18.14 -27.74 0.45
CA GLU A 176 -19.09 -28.84 0.69
C GLU A 176 -20.19 -28.97 -0.37
N SER A 177 -20.61 -27.87 -1.01
CA SER A 177 -21.61 -27.90 -2.08
C SER A 177 -21.03 -28.41 -3.41
N VAL A 178 -19.75 -28.15 -3.66
CA VAL A 178 -19.02 -28.57 -4.86
C VAL A 178 -18.54 -30.02 -4.77
N ILE A 179 -18.18 -30.49 -3.57
CA ILE A 179 -17.75 -31.88 -3.34
C ILE A 179 -18.96 -32.84 -3.32
N ARG A 180 -20.16 -32.34 -3.03
CA ARG A 180 -21.40 -33.14 -2.89
C ARG A 180 -22.31 -33.11 -4.13
N SER A 181 -21.92 -32.44 -5.21
CA SER A 181 -22.60 -32.40 -6.52
C SER A 181 -21.93 -33.31 -7.53
#